data_AF-A0A430PZC9-F1
#
_entry.id   AF-A0A430PZC9-F1
#
_cell.length_a   1.000
_cell.length_b   1.000
_cell.length_c   1.000
_cell.angle_alpha   90.00
_cell.angle_beta   90.00
_cell.angle_gamma   90.00
#
_symmetry.space_group_name_H-M   'P 1'
#
loop_
_entity.id
_entity.type
_entity.pdbx_description
1 polymer ?
#
loop_
_entity_poly.entity_id
_entity_poly.type
_entity_poly.pdbx_seq_one_letter_code
_entity_poly.pdbx_strand_id
1 'polypeptide(L)'
;PLCTNPPGGFNQTTMIIKPSIMAPRSIVQVQCAPGTLKDPITSNNRLSGFDVDLSLSENSYKCTGKRFNNSPNPEDPLKFQPQLFYSGYLLPTCSYVKCPLFPELLDNIENKPQVPVGSDSLIYDYGQNITLQCSRGYVSFQNPNSTLATMVCAHASTTFNLGLWDPENYQACIAVRCNETELDIIIPKNAKLVTARNRITEQVFGLHQVNQFYSYGNVISIRCNPGYLFNDRTTEKQVSCELAPGSNTIGEYRGYSGTVLPLPTECQEATCLYEQAVIQSDYNMEPYFIVMKSNIDVMNLTKHSGVPYPRGTVIRYFCKDGYESIHQNSELNITCARIEKVPVSLTGRIYTEPKEAESAAKLSSIMFIMVFIFLGLILLLDLATIGRDFKQIRKNIKLQRRRLKHSGNKSKVG
;
A
#
# COMPACT_ATOMS: atom_id res chain seq x y z
N PRO A 1 -60.36 3.91 14.75
CA PRO A 1 -59.47 4.60 15.72
C PRO A 1 -58.16 3.79 15.87
N LEU A 2 -57.01 4.47 15.86
CA LEU A 2 -55.69 3.85 15.97
C LEU A 2 -55.17 3.95 17.41
N CYS A 3 -54.28 3.04 17.81
CA CYS A 3 -53.55 3.24 19.06
C CYS A 3 -52.60 4.43 18.93
N THR A 4 -52.42 5.16 20.02
CA THR A 4 -51.45 6.25 20.11
C THR A 4 -50.01 5.72 20.14
N ASN A 5 -49.05 6.60 19.90
CA ASN A 5 -47.63 6.28 20.06
C ASN A 5 -47.34 5.66 21.44
N PRO A 6 -46.34 4.77 21.53
CA PRO A 6 -46.03 4.11 22.78
C PRO A 6 -45.60 5.11 23.87
N PRO A 7 -46.06 4.92 25.12
CA PRO A 7 -45.66 5.77 26.24
C PRO A 7 -44.18 5.57 26.57
N GLY A 8 -43.54 6.60 27.13
CA GLY A 8 -42.14 6.52 27.57
C GLY A 8 -41.10 7.14 26.63
N GLY A 9 -41.48 8.17 25.86
CA GLY A 9 -40.49 9.00 25.12
C GLY A 9 -40.28 8.63 23.66
N PHE A 10 -41.27 8.03 22.98
CA PHE A 10 -41.20 7.79 21.54
C PHE A 10 -40.97 9.09 20.78
N ASN A 11 -39.87 9.16 20.02
CA ASN A 11 -39.51 10.32 19.23
C ASN A 11 -39.62 10.00 17.73
N GLN A 12 -40.55 10.66 17.05
CA GLN A 12 -40.79 10.47 15.62
C GLN A 12 -39.61 10.87 14.72
N THR A 13 -38.64 11.63 15.22
CA THR A 13 -37.44 12.01 14.45
C THR A 13 -36.31 10.98 14.53
N THR A 14 -36.26 10.18 15.59
CA THR A 14 -35.19 9.19 15.82
C THR A 14 -35.69 7.75 15.85
N MET A 15 -37.01 7.54 15.83
CA MET A 15 -37.63 6.22 15.91
C MET A 15 -38.71 6.06 14.85
N ILE A 16 -38.87 4.82 14.39
CA ILE A 16 -39.91 4.40 13.46
C ILE A 16 -40.67 3.21 14.02
N ILE A 17 -41.94 3.10 13.62
CA ILE A 17 -42.81 1.98 13.97
C ILE A 17 -42.96 1.09 12.74
N LYS A 18 -42.80 -0.23 12.92
CA LYS A 18 -42.99 -1.24 11.86
C LYS A 18 -44.01 -2.29 12.29
N PRO A 19 -45.11 -2.49 11.55
CA PRO A 19 -45.59 -1.67 10.43
C PRO A 19 -45.97 -0.24 10.86
N SER A 20 -45.96 0.71 9.92
CA SER A 20 -46.15 2.15 10.18
C SER A 20 -47.51 2.55 10.77
N ILE A 21 -48.47 1.63 10.77
CA ILE A 21 -49.83 1.84 11.25
C ILE A 21 -50.09 0.93 12.45
N MET A 22 -50.45 1.54 13.57
CA MET A 22 -50.80 0.83 14.81
C MET A 22 -52.32 0.64 14.91
N ALA A 23 -52.85 -0.27 14.09
CA ALA A 23 -54.27 -0.60 14.05
C ALA A 23 -54.66 -1.61 15.15
N PRO A 24 -55.92 -1.63 15.61
CA PRO A 24 -56.38 -2.66 16.54
C PRO A 24 -56.14 -4.08 16.00
N ARG A 25 -55.70 -4.98 16.89
CA ARG A 25 -55.28 -6.36 16.61
C ARG A 25 -53.95 -6.48 15.84
N SER A 26 -53.13 -5.43 15.78
CA SER A 26 -51.78 -5.51 15.24
C SER A 26 -50.71 -5.54 16.32
N ILE A 27 -49.57 -6.15 15.98
CA ILE A 27 -48.32 -6.03 16.73
C ILE A 27 -47.39 -5.17 15.89
N VAL A 28 -46.77 -4.18 16.52
CA VAL A 28 -45.79 -3.29 15.91
C VAL A 28 -44.50 -3.30 16.72
N GLN A 29 -43.39 -3.02 16.05
CA GLN A 29 -42.07 -2.88 16.65
C GLN A 29 -41.58 -1.45 16.51
N VAL A 30 -40.99 -0.92 17.59
CA VAL A 30 -40.24 0.33 17.53
C VAL A 30 -38.79 0.02 17.22
N GLN A 31 -38.26 0.68 16.20
CA GLN A 31 -36.86 0.58 15.77
C GLN A 31 -36.29 1.98 15.62
N CYS A 32 -34.97 2.14 15.75
CA CYS A 32 -34.32 3.41 15.43
C CYS A 32 -34.48 3.73 13.93
N ALA A 33 -34.70 5.01 13.62
CA ALA A 33 -34.81 5.50 12.25
C ALA A 33 -33.46 5.35 11.50
N PRO A 34 -33.44 5.30 10.15
CA PRO A 34 -32.20 5.36 9.39
C PRO A 34 -31.33 6.56 9.82
N GLY A 35 -30.03 6.34 10.03
CA GLY A 35 -29.12 7.36 10.54
C GLY A 35 -29.16 7.56 12.06
N THR A 36 -29.88 6.71 12.80
CA THR A 36 -29.88 6.69 14.26
C THR A 36 -29.59 5.30 14.82
N LEU A 37 -29.02 5.26 16.01
CA LEU A 37 -28.53 4.07 16.69
C LEU A 37 -29.17 3.91 18.06
N LYS A 38 -29.43 2.66 18.44
CA LYS A 38 -29.90 2.33 19.80
C LYS A 38 -28.75 2.58 20.76
N ASP A 39 -29.00 3.40 21.78
CA ASP A 39 -28.00 3.63 22.81
C ASP A 39 -27.76 2.32 23.60
N PRO A 40 -26.50 2.01 23.94
CA PRO A 40 -26.15 0.76 24.63
C PRO A 40 -26.72 0.68 26.06
N ILE A 41 -27.16 1.81 26.61
CA ILE A 41 -27.72 1.91 27.97
C ILE A 41 -29.25 1.75 27.88
N THR A 42 -29.72 0.57 27.49
CA THR A 42 -31.12 0.21 27.77
C THR A 42 -31.19 -0.55 29.08
N SER A 43 -31.94 -0.01 30.03
CA SER A 43 -32.27 -0.71 31.28
C SER A 43 -32.87 -2.08 30.96
N ASN A 44 -32.17 -3.15 31.35
CA ASN A 44 -32.66 -4.54 31.22
C ASN A 44 -33.79 -4.88 32.20
N ASN A 45 -34.22 -3.93 33.03
CA ASN A 45 -35.28 -4.17 34.00
C ASN A 45 -36.64 -4.16 33.30
N ARG A 46 -37.29 -5.33 33.29
CA ARG A 46 -38.64 -5.51 32.79
C ARG A 46 -39.64 -5.02 33.83
N LEU A 47 -40.42 -4.00 33.48
CA LEU A 47 -41.49 -3.47 34.28
C LEU A 47 -42.71 -4.42 34.27
N SER A 48 -43.49 -4.38 35.35
CA SER A 48 -44.76 -5.10 35.49
C SER A 48 -45.90 -4.09 35.67
N GLY A 49 -47.05 -4.34 35.05
CA GLY A 49 -48.23 -3.48 35.18
C GLY A 49 -49.42 -3.98 34.38
N PHE A 50 -50.56 -3.30 34.53
CA PHE A 50 -51.82 -3.67 33.87
C PHE A 50 -51.75 -3.61 32.33
N ASP A 51 -50.89 -2.77 31.77
CA ASP A 51 -50.69 -2.63 30.32
C ASP A 51 -49.43 -3.37 29.80
N VAL A 52 -48.87 -4.28 30.60
CA VAL A 52 -47.70 -5.10 30.23
C VAL A 52 -48.15 -6.49 29.74
N ASP A 53 -47.79 -6.85 28.51
CA ASP A 53 -47.97 -8.19 27.94
C ASP A 53 -46.62 -8.90 27.88
N LEU A 54 -46.39 -9.85 28.80
CA LEU A 54 -45.11 -10.55 28.93
C LEU A 54 -44.80 -11.49 27.75
N SER A 55 -45.78 -11.77 26.89
CA SER A 55 -45.58 -12.59 25.68
C SER A 55 -44.90 -11.83 24.54
N LEU A 56 -44.84 -10.50 24.61
CA LEU A 56 -44.21 -9.65 23.59
C LEU A 56 -42.69 -9.61 23.77
N SER A 57 -41.96 -9.58 22.64
CA SER A 57 -40.51 -9.36 22.62
C SER A 57 -40.15 -7.90 22.91
N GLU A 58 -38.87 -7.65 23.22
CA GLU A 58 -38.36 -6.29 23.44
C GLU A 58 -38.76 -5.35 22.29
N ASN A 59 -39.13 -4.12 22.62
CA ASN A 59 -39.54 -3.08 21.66
C ASN A 59 -40.81 -3.40 20.85
N SER A 60 -41.54 -4.46 21.20
CA SER A 60 -42.83 -4.80 20.59
C SER A 60 -44.00 -4.27 21.40
N TYR A 61 -44.99 -3.77 20.67
CA TYR A 61 -46.22 -3.17 21.17
C TYR A 61 -47.41 -3.81 20.47
N LYS A 62 -48.44 -4.13 21.24
CA LYS A 62 -49.66 -4.76 20.74
C LYS A 62 -50.82 -3.80 20.91
N CYS A 63 -51.38 -3.37 19.80
CA CYS A 63 -52.59 -2.58 19.81
C CYS A 63 -53.79 -3.51 19.84
N THR A 64 -54.59 -3.40 20.88
CA THR A 64 -55.87 -4.08 20.98
C THR A 64 -56.98 -3.05 20.98
N GLY A 65 -58.23 -3.50 20.95
CA GLY A 65 -59.32 -2.60 21.28
C GLY A 65 -60.53 -3.38 21.73
N LYS A 66 -61.31 -2.74 22.60
CA LYS A 66 -62.60 -3.25 23.06
C LYS A 66 -63.70 -2.44 22.37
N ARG A 67 -64.74 -3.13 21.89
CA ARG A 67 -65.94 -2.47 21.36
C ARG A 67 -66.67 -1.80 22.52
N PHE A 68 -66.99 -0.52 22.37
CA PHE A 68 -67.81 0.17 23.36
C PHE A 68 -69.26 -0.32 23.18
N ASN A 69 -69.78 -1.06 24.17
CA ASN A 69 -71.06 -1.77 24.26
C ASN A 69 -71.20 -3.12 23.53
N ASN A 70 -71.56 -4.15 24.31
CA ASN A 70 -72.15 -5.43 23.88
C ASN A 70 -73.59 -5.23 23.36
N SER A 71 -73.83 -4.29 22.45
CA SER A 71 -75.18 -4.02 21.93
C SER A 71 -75.39 -4.72 20.58
N PRO A 72 -76.53 -5.41 20.34
CA PRO A 72 -76.74 -6.29 19.20
C PRO A 72 -77.09 -5.60 17.86
N ASN A 73 -76.84 -4.30 17.70
CA ASN A 73 -77.24 -3.53 16.51
C ASN A 73 -76.06 -3.29 15.52
N PRO A 74 -76.33 -3.03 14.21
CA PRO A 74 -75.29 -2.87 13.19
C PRO A 74 -74.33 -1.73 13.54
N GLU A 75 -73.05 -2.04 13.42
CA GLU A 75 -71.98 -1.50 14.26
C GLU A 75 -71.30 -0.27 13.64
N ASP A 76 -71.07 0.78 14.44
CA ASP A 76 -70.27 1.95 14.04
C ASP A 76 -68.77 1.69 14.32
N PRO A 77 -67.90 1.60 13.29
CA PRO A 77 -66.46 1.38 13.45
C PRO A 77 -65.74 2.52 14.18
N LEU A 78 -66.39 3.66 14.41
CA LEU A 78 -65.87 4.77 15.21
C LEU A 78 -65.92 4.49 16.73
N LYS A 79 -66.63 3.46 17.20
CA LYS A 79 -66.84 3.15 18.63
C LYS A 79 -65.84 2.12 19.21
N PHE A 80 -64.70 1.91 18.56
CA PHE A 80 -63.64 1.05 19.06
C PHE A 80 -62.76 1.83 20.04
N GLN A 81 -62.60 1.37 21.28
CA GLN A 81 -61.65 1.97 22.23
C GLN A 81 -60.30 1.24 22.13
N PRO A 82 -59.26 1.87 21.54
CA PRO A 82 -57.95 1.24 21.43
C PRO A 82 -57.27 1.19 22.81
N GLN A 83 -56.58 0.07 23.09
CA GLN A 83 -55.73 -0.11 24.27
C GLN A 83 -54.39 -0.69 23.84
N LEU A 84 -53.30 -0.05 24.27
CA LEU A 84 -51.94 -0.42 23.92
C LEU A 84 -51.31 -1.26 25.03
N PHE A 85 -50.75 -2.41 24.65
CA PHE A 85 -49.93 -3.25 25.53
C PHE A 85 -48.48 -3.23 25.05
N TYR A 86 -47.54 -3.35 25.97
CA TYR A 86 -46.10 -3.37 25.66
C TYR A 86 -45.38 -4.49 26.41
N SER A 87 -44.17 -4.83 25.97
CA SER A 87 -43.41 -5.98 26.49
C SER A 87 -42.85 -5.84 27.91
N GLY A 88 -43.04 -4.68 28.55
CA GLY A 88 -42.48 -4.35 29.86
C GLY A 88 -41.08 -3.73 29.81
N TYR A 89 -40.43 -3.69 28.65
CA TYR A 89 -39.18 -2.97 28.48
C TYR A 89 -39.44 -1.49 28.17
N LEU A 90 -38.58 -0.61 28.70
CA LEU A 90 -38.59 0.80 28.33
C LEU A 90 -38.20 0.97 26.86
N LEU A 91 -38.69 2.04 26.24
CA LEU A 91 -38.30 2.41 24.89
C LEU A 91 -36.77 2.60 24.81
N PRO A 92 -36.13 2.10 23.75
CA PRO A 92 -34.71 2.32 23.53
C PRO A 92 -34.52 3.79 23.17
N THR A 93 -33.52 4.46 23.74
CA THR A 93 -33.13 5.78 23.28
C THR A 93 -32.34 5.63 21.98
N CYS A 94 -32.69 6.42 20.96
CA CYS A 94 -32.02 6.42 19.67
C CYS A 94 -31.30 7.76 19.48
N SER A 95 -29.98 7.71 19.24
CA SER A 95 -29.13 8.88 19.01
C SER A 95 -28.67 8.92 17.55
N TYR A 96 -28.38 10.12 17.03
CA TYR A 96 -27.89 10.27 15.65
C TYR A 96 -26.51 9.64 15.50
N VAL A 97 -26.31 8.96 14.37
CA VAL A 97 -25.01 8.43 13.96
C VAL A 97 -24.05 9.60 13.75
N LYS A 98 -22.85 9.47 14.32
CA LYS A 98 -21.77 10.43 14.19
C LYS A 98 -20.52 9.75 13.63
N CYS A 99 -19.85 10.42 12.69
CA CYS A 99 -18.60 9.94 12.10
C CYS A 99 -17.44 10.82 12.57
N PRO A 100 -16.49 10.28 13.35
CA PRO A 100 -15.26 10.98 13.63
C PRO A 100 -14.36 10.96 12.39
N LEU A 101 -13.87 12.12 12.00
CA LEU A 101 -12.84 12.29 10.97
C LEU A 101 -11.53 12.63 11.65
N PHE A 102 -10.51 11.81 11.39
CA PHE A 102 -9.15 12.04 11.85
C PHE A 102 -8.31 12.47 10.64
N PRO A 103 -7.96 13.76 10.48
CA PRO A 103 -7.24 14.24 9.31
C PRO A 103 -5.85 13.61 9.12
N GLU A 104 -5.26 13.07 10.19
CA GLU A 104 -3.99 12.34 10.12
C GLU A 104 -4.10 11.05 9.30
N LEU A 105 -5.25 10.37 9.36
CA LEU A 105 -5.53 9.12 8.63
C LEU A 105 -5.96 9.34 7.16
N LEU A 106 -6.06 10.59 6.73
CA LEU A 106 -6.35 10.93 5.34
C LEU A 106 -5.08 10.82 4.52
N ASP A 107 -4.99 9.82 3.66
CA ASP A 107 -3.84 9.62 2.77
C ASP A 107 -4.06 10.29 1.42
N ASN A 108 -2.98 10.78 0.82
CA ASN A 108 -2.97 11.34 -0.54
C ASN A 108 -3.94 12.52 -0.75
N ILE A 109 -4.09 13.37 0.26
CA ILE A 109 -4.96 14.56 0.24
C ILE A 109 -4.14 15.82 0.50
N GLU A 110 -4.33 16.84 -0.35
CA GLU A 110 -3.64 18.13 -0.27
C GLU A 110 -4.24 19.07 0.78
N ASN A 111 -5.58 19.12 0.87
CA ASN A 111 -6.32 20.05 1.72
C ASN A 111 -6.88 19.38 2.97
N LYS A 112 -5.99 18.75 3.77
CA LYS A 112 -6.41 18.09 5.02
C LYS A 112 -7.15 19.10 5.93
N PRO A 113 -8.35 18.77 6.43
CA PRO A 113 -9.09 19.64 7.34
C PRO A 113 -8.30 19.94 8.61
N GLN A 114 -8.41 21.17 9.11
CA GLN A 114 -7.78 21.55 10.37
C GLN A 114 -8.69 21.19 11.56
N VAL A 115 -8.10 20.59 12.58
CA VAL A 115 -8.81 20.22 13.81
C VAL A 115 -8.71 21.38 14.83
N PRO A 116 -9.78 21.70 15.57
CA PRO A 116 -9.74 22.71 16.63
C PRO A 116 -8.70 22.38 17.70
N VAL A 117 -8.09 23.41 18.29
CA VAL A 117 -7.08 23.27 19.34
C VAL A 117 -7.67 22.50 20.54
N GLY A 118 -7.03 21.41 20.94
CA GLY A 118 -7.47 20.54 22.04
C GLY A 118 -8.43 19.42 21.65
N SER A 119 -8.61 19.17 20.34
CA SER A 119 -9.33 18.01 19.82
C SER A 119 -8.48 17.27 18.79
N ASP A 120 -8.69 15.95 18.69
CA ASP A 120 -7.96 15.07 17.77
C ASP A 120 -8.79 14.69 16.52
N SER A 121 -10.07 15.03 16.51
CA SER A 121 -10.99 14.70 15.41
C SER A 121 -12.08 15.75 15.19
N LEU A 122 -12.63 15.74 13.98
CA LEU A 122 -13.83 16.48 13.60
C LEU A 122 -15.02 15.53 13.62
N ILE A 123 -16.13 15.95 14.22
CA ILE A 123 -17.33 15.10 14.34
C ILE A 123 -18.38 15.57 13.35
N TYR A 124 -18.82 14.67 12.48
CA TYR A 124 -19.85 14.92 11.48
C TYR A 124 -21.10 14.11 11.77
N ASP A 125 -22.26 14.69 11.49
CA ASP A 125 -23.55 14.02 11.61
C ASP A 125 -23.84 13.15 10.38
N TYR A 126 -24.68 12.14 10.55
CA TYR A 126 -25.13 11.26 9.46
C TYR A 126 -25.63 12.04 8.23
N GLY A 127 -25.19 11.61 7.06
CA GLY A 127 -25.56 12.22 5.77
C GLY A 127 -24.80 13.50 5.44
N GLN A 128 -24.00 14.06 6.36
CA GLN A 128 -23.07 15.12 6.01
C GLN A 128 -21.97 14.58 5.11
N ASN A 129 -21.52 15.43 4.18
CA ASN A 129 -20.45 15.13 3.26
C ASN A 129 -19.29 16.12 3.41
N ILE A 130 -18.10 15.67 3.02
CA ILE A 130 -16.89 16.48 2.95
C ILE A 130 -16.29 16.31 1.56
N THR A 131 -15.74 17.40 1.03
CA THR A 131 -15.02 17.39 -0.25
C THR A 131 -13.53 17.61 0.00
N LEU A 132 -12.72 16.71 -0.54
CA LEU A 132 -11.27 16.65 -0.37
C LEU A 132 -10.59 16.72 -1.73
N GLN A 133 -9.49 17.46 -1.80
CA GLN A 133 -8.63 17.58 -2.96
C GLN A 133 -7.55 16.51 -2.88
N CYS A 134 -7.57 15.55 -3.80
CA CYS A 134 -6.54 14.53 -3.90
C CYS A 134 -5.21 15.15 -4.31
N SER A 135 -4.13 14.60 -3.77
CA SER A 135 -2.76 14.95 -4.13
C SER A 135 -2.45 14.59 -5.57
N ARG A 136 -1.46 15.29 -6.15
CA ARG A 136 -0.94 14.96 -7.49
C ARG A 136 -0.69 13.46 -7.67
N GLY A 137 -1.28 12.90 -8.72
CA GLY A 137 -1.17 11.47 -9.04
C GLY A 137 -2.27 10.60 -8.42
N TYR A 138 -3.23 11.22 -7.72
CA TYR A 138 -4.37 10.56 -7.12
C TYR A 138 -5.68 11.22 -7.56
N VAL A 139 -6.73 10.40 -7.62
CA VAL A 139 -8.09 10.76 -8.06
C VAL A 139 -9.13 10.18 -7.11
N SER A 140 -10.35 10.70 -7.19
CA SER A 140 -11.46 10.21 -6.39
C SER A 140 -11.77 8.75 -6.69
N PHE A 141 -11.93 7.93 -5.64
CA PHE A 141 -12.37 6.54 -5.78
C PHE A 141 -13.73 6.42 -6.45
N GLN A 142 -14.65 7.34 -6.14
CA GLN A 142 -15.99 7.35 -6.71
C GLN A 142 -16.00 7.85 -8.17
N ASN A 143 -15.04 8.69 -8.55
CA ASN A 143 -14.92 9.23 -9.91
C ASN A 143 -13.44 9.40 -10.32
N PRO A 144 -12.87 8.43 -11.05
CA PRO A 144 -11.47 8.47 -11.49
C PRO A 144 -11.11 9.64 -12.40
N ASN A 145 -12.10 10.35 -12.95
CA ASN A 145 -11.88 11.53 -13.80
C ASN A 145 -11.81 12.83 -13.01
N SER A 146 -11.93 12.79 -11.67
CA SER A 146 -11.94 13.95 -10.79
C SER A 146 -10.84 13.85 -9.75
N THR A 147 -10.19 14.98 -9.45
CA THR A 147 -9.27 15.11 -8.31
C THR A 147 -10.00 15.50 -7.02
N LEU A 148 -11.31 15.80 -7.10
CA LEU A 148 -12.17 16.06 -5.95
C LEU A 148 -12.83 14.76 -5.50
N ALA A 149 -12.43 14.28 -4.32
CA ALA A 149 -13.04 13.17 -3.61
C ALA A 149 -14.15 13.69 -2.69
N THR A 150 -15.25 12.94 -2.59
CA THR A 150 -16.32 13.23 -1.63
C THR A 150 -16.47 12.03 -0.70
N MET A 151 -16.52 12.29 0.59
CA MET A 151 -16.83 11.28 1.60
C MET A 151 -18.12 11.64 2.30
N VAL A 152 -18.94 10.65 2.62
CA VAL A 152 -20.22 10.81 3.30
C VAL A 152 -20.18 10.06 4.62
N CYS A 153 -20.69 10.70 5.69
CA CYS A 153 -20.92 10.01 6.95
C CYS A 153 -22.10 9.06 6.79
N ALA A 154 -21.81 7.78 6.67
CA ALA A 154 -22.76 6.70 6.49
C ALA A 154 -22.86 5.83 7.75
N HIS A 155 -23.78 4.88 7.72
CA HIS A 155 -23.97 3.90 8.79
C HIS A 155 -23.48 2.54 8.28
N ALA A 156 -22.47 1.97 8.93
CA ALA A 156 -22.12 0.57 8.72
C ALA A 156 -23.32 -0.29 9.15
N SER A 157 -23.50 -1.48 8.58
CA SER A 157 -24.68 -2.34 8.79
C SER A 157 -25.15 -2.43 10.25
N THR A 158 -26.41 -2.86 10.45
CA THR A 158 -27.16 -3.00 11.73
C THR A 158 -26.45 -3.68 12.92
N THR A 159 -25.23 -4.18 12.73
CA THR A 159 -24.34 -4.81 13.71
C THR A 159 -23.36 -3.85 14.38
N PHE A 160 -23.04 -2.71 13.78
CA PHE A 160 -22.07 -1.76 14.32
C PHE A 160 -22.76 -0.50 14.81
N ASN A 161 -22.65 -0.23 16.12
CA ASN A 161 -23.19 0.98 16.74
C ASN A 161 -22.32 2.23 16.47
N LEU A 162 -21.75 2.38 15.26
CA LEU A 162 -20.83 3.46 14.91
C LEU A 162 -21.06 3.93 13.47
N GLY A 163 -20.88 5.24 13.24
CA GLY A 163 -20.83 5.81 11.90
C GLY A 163 -19.50 5.50 11.22
N LEU A 164 -19.55 5.30 9.91
CA LEU A 164 -18.38 5.05 9.06
C LEU A 164 -18.38 6.04 7.89
N TRP A 165 -17.19 6.46 7.47
CA TRP A 165 -17.03 7.23 6.24
C TRP A 165 -17.14 6.33 5.02
N ASP A 166 -17.88 6.79 4.01
CA ASP A 166 -18.00 6.15 2.70
C ASP A 166 -17.56 7.13 1.58
N PRO A 167 -16.48 6.82 0.83
CA PRO A 167 -15.56 5.70 1.05
C PRO A 167 -14.75 5.87 2.34
N GLU A 168 -14.10 4.80 2.79
CA GLU A 168 -13.22 4.84 3.97
C GLU A 168 -12.08 5.85 3.78
N ASN A 169 -11.58 6.42 4.89
CA ASN A 169 -10.62 7.53 4.90
C ASN A 169 -9.39 7.34 3.98
N TYR A 170 -8.81 6.15 3.97
CA TYR A 170 -7.62 5.80 3.17
C TYR A 170 -7.96 5.42 1.71
N GLN A 171 -9.24 5.27 1.40
CA GLN A 171 -9.74 4.92 0.07
C GLN A 171 -10.29 6.14 -0.69
N ALA A 172 -10.47 7.29 -0.04
CA ALA A 172 -11.06 8.47 -0.68
C ALA A 172 -10.31 8.90 -1.95
N CYS A 173 -8.98 8.86 -1.92
CA CYS A 173 -8.11 9.19 -3.03
C CYS A 173 -7.25 7.98 -3.41
N ILE A 174 -7.44 7.46 -4.63
CA ILE A 174 -6.71 6.33 -5.19
C ILE A 174 -5.71 6.79 -6.25
N ALA A 175 -4.63 6.05 -6.43
CA ALA A 175 -3.63 6.38 -7.44
C ALA A 175 -4.23 6.34 -8.86
N VAL A 176 -3.86 7.31 -9.70
CA VAL A 176 -4.17 7.29 -11.14
C VAL A 176 -3.61 6.03 -11.76
N ARG A 177 -4.35 5.43 -12.68
CA ARG A 177 -3.97 4.17 -13.34
C ARG A 177 -3.63 4.41 -14.80
N CYS A 178 -2.54 3.79 -15.25
CA CYS A 178 -2.25 3.64 -16.66
C CYS A 178 -3.10 2.50 -17.25
N ASN A 179 -3.27 2.50 -18.57
CA ASN A 179 -4.12 1.53 -19.25
C ASN A 179 -3.54 0.11 -19.13
N GLU A 180 -4.33 -0.84 -18.66
CA GLU A 180 -3.90 -2.24 -18.52
C GLU A 180 -3.65 -2.89 -19.89
N THR A 181 -4.52 -2.61 -20.87
CA THR A 181 -4.40 -3.18 -22.22
C THR A 181 -3.16 -2.68 -22.97
N GLU A 182 -2.76 -1.43 -22.72
CA GLU A 182 -1.52 -0.87 -23.27
C GLU A 182 -0.29 -1.55 -22.67
N LEU A 183 -0.31 -1.88 -21.37
CA LEU A 183 0.79 -2.62 -20.73
C LEU A 183 0.97 -4.00 -21.35
N ASP A 184 -0.11 -4.72 -21.59
CA ASP A 184 -0.07 -6.04 -22.20
C ASP A 184 0.52 -6.00 -23.62
N ILE A 185 0.24 -4.92 -24.37
CA ILE A 185 0.81 -4.69 -25.71
C ILE A 185 2.30 -4.34 -25.64
N ILE A 186 2.74 -3.64 -24.59
CA ILE A 186 4.15 -3.27 -24.39
C ILE A 186 5.03 -4.51 -24.12
N ILE A 187 4.48 -5.60 -23.57
CA ILE A 187 5.25 -6.82 -23.24
C ILE A 187 5.68 -7.54 -24.53
N PRO A 188 6.99 -7.66 -24.80
CA PRO A 188 7.48 -8.40 -25.97
C PRO A 188 7.16 -9.89 -25.90
N LYS A 189 7.10 -10.56 -27.06
CA LYS A 189 7.16 -12.03 -27.09
C LYS A 189 8.44 -12.53 -26.40
N ASN A 190 8.34 -13.66 -25.73
CA ASN A 190 9.40 -14.23 -24.90
C ASN A 190 9.84 -13.31 -23.74
N ALA A 191 8.95 -12.47 -23.22
CA ALA A 191 9.16 -11.68 -22.01
C ALA A 191 8.00 -11.85 -21.03
N LYS A 192 8.20 -11.39 -19.80
CA LYS A 192 7.18 -11.36 -18.75
C LYS A 192 7.39 -10.19 -17.80
N LEU A 193 6.31 -9.77 -17.17
CA LEU A 193 6.34 -8.91 -15.99
C LEU A 193 7.01 -9.68 -14.84
N VAL A 194 7.79 -8.97 -14.02
CA VAL A 194 8.48 -9.58 -12.86
C VAL A 194 8.08 -8.93 -11.55
N THR A 195 8.21 -7.60 -11.48
CA THR A 195 7.94 -6.81 -10.28
C THR A 195 7.52 -5.41 -10.67
N ALA A 196 6.82 -4.72 -9.77
CA ALA A 196 6.70 -3.27 -9.81
C ALA A 196 7.19 -2.66 -8.49
N ARG A 197 7.80 -1.49 -8.55
CA ARG A 197 8.20 -0.72 -7.36
C ARG A 197 7.61 0.67 -7.43
N ASN A 198 6.88 1.08 -6.39
CA ASN A 198 6.43 2.46 -6.26
C ASN A 198 7.62 3.35 -5.89
N ARG A 199 7.86 4.42 -6.65
CA ARG A 199 8.98 5.35 -6.41
C ARG A 199 8.73 6.30 -5.23
N ILE A 200 7.48 6.48 -4.83
CA ILE A 200 7.07 7.42 -3.78
C ILE A 200 7.05 6.70 -2.43
N THR A 201 6.40 5.54 -2.36
CA THR A 201 6.26 4.75 -1.12
C THR A 201 7.36 3.69 -0.94
N GLU A 202 8.19 3.48 -1.96
CA GLU A 202 9.21 2.42 -2.04
C GLU A 202 8.66 0.98 -1.98
N GLN A 203 7.34 0.83 -1.95
CA GLN A 203 6.68 -0.48 -1.89
C GLN A 203 6.98 -1.30 -3.14
N VAL A 204 7.24 -2.60 -2.94
CA VAL A 204 7.51 -3.56 -4.03
C VAL A 204 6.37 -4.55 -4.15
N PHE A 205 5.88 -4.72 -5.37
CA PHE A 205 4.80 -5.61 -5.74
C PHE A 205 5.34 -6.79 -6.55
N GLY A 206 4.94 -7.99 -6.16
CA GLY A 206 5.30 -9.24 -6.85
C GLY A 206 4.25 -9.69 -7.87
N LEU A 207 4.48 -10.85 -8.48
CA LEU A 207 3.61 -11.46 -9.49
C LEU A 207 2.17 -11.76 -9.03
N HIS A 208 1.91 -11.79 -7.72
CA HIS A 208 0.55 -11.99 -7.18
C HIS A 208 -0.25 -10.68 -7.08
N GLN A 209 0.36 -9.54 -7.39
CA GLN A 209 -0.20 -8.19 -7.23
C GLN A 209 -0.10 -7.38 -8.53
N VAL A 210 -0.28 -8.04 -9.68
CA VAL A 210 -0.16 -7.42 -11.01
C VAL A 210 -1.11 -6.23 -11.18
N ASN A 211 -2.29 -6.27 -10.54
CA ASN A 211 -3.25 -5.16 -10.52
C ASN A 211 -2.69 -3.86 -9.92
N GLN A 212 -1.61 -3.92 -9.16
CA GLN A 212 -0.94 -2.73 -8.63
C GLN A 212 0.04 -2.15 -9.64
N PHE A 213 0.55 -2.92 -10.60
CA PHE A 213 1.71 -2.55 -11.42
C PHE A 213 1.48 -1.25 -12.20
N TYR A 214 0.27 -1.06 -12.73
CA TYR A 214 -0.12 0.08 -13.54
C TYR A 214 -0.61 1.29 -12.73
N SER A 215 -0.25 1.40 -11.45
CA SER A 215 -0.57 2.57 -10.63
C SER A 215 0.49 3.67 -10.77
N TYR A 216 0.07 4.93 -10.66
CA TYR A 216 0.95 6.09 -10.74
C TYR A 216 2.16 5.99 -9.79
N GLY A 217 3.33 6.35 -10.32
CA GLY A 217 4.59 6.30 -9.58
C GLY A 217 5.25 4.92 -9.55
N ASN A 218 4.60 3.88 -10.07
CA ASN A 218 5.20 2.56 -10.18
C ASN A 218 6.14 2.44 -11.37
N VAL A 219 7.29 1.79 -11.12
CA VAL A 219 8.24 1.32 -12.12
C VAL A 219 8.08 -0.18 -12.26
N ILE A 220 7.71 -0.61 -13.45
CA ILE A 220 7.40 -1.98 -13.82
C ILE A 220 8.63 -2.58 -14.51
N SER A 221 9.05 -3.75 -14.05
CA SER A 221 10.14 -4.53 -14.62
C SER A 221 9.60 -5.57 -15.60
N ILE A 222 10.08 -5.49 -16.84
CA ILE A 222 9.80 -6.45 -17.92
C ILE A 222 11.10 -7.18 -18.24
N ARG A 223 11.10 -8.50 -18.08
CA ARG A 223 12.29 -9.34 -18.26
C ARG A 223 12.06 -10.35 -19.36
N CYS A 224 13.04 -10.50 -20.24
CA CYS A 224 13.06 -11.58 -21.21
C CYS A 224 13.13 -12.94 -20.50
N ASN A 225 12.51 -13.95 -21.11
CA ASN A 225 12.58 -15.33 -20.66
C ASN A 225 14.04 -15.81 -20.69
N PRO A 226 14.41 -16.79 -19.84
CA PRO A 226 15.75 -17.39 -19.90
C PRO A 226 16.08 -17.83 -21.32
N GLY A 227 17.26 -17.44 -21.81
CA GLY A 227 17.67 -17.71 -23.19
C GLY A 227 17.42 -16.57 -24.16
N TYR A 228 16.73 -15.50 -23.77
CA TYR A 228 16.42 -14.37 -24.62
C TYR A 228 16.95 -13.04 -24.05
N LEU A 229 17.18 -12.06 -24.93
CA LEU A 229 17.68 -10.71 -24.62
C LEU A 229 16.95 -9.66 -25.45
N PHE A 230 16.93 -8.42 -24.96
CA PHE A 230 16.57 -7.25 -25.76
C PHE A 230 17.65 -6.96 -26.82
N ASN A 231 17.32 -6.12 -27.80
CA ASN A 231 18.21 -5.78 -28.93
C ASN A 231 19.57 -5.20 -28.48
N ASP A 232 19.58 -4.49 -27.35
CA ASP A 232 20.79 -3.94 -26.73
C ASP A 232 21.48 -4.91 -25.75
N ARG A 233 21.14 -6.21 -25.85
CA ARG A 233 21.70 -7.31 -25.07
C ARG A 233 21.42 -7.24 -23.56
N THR A 234 20.47 -6.42 -23.11
CA THR A 234 20.01 -6.46 -21.71
C THR A 234 18.97 -7.57 -21.51
N THR A 235 18.82 -8.03 -20.27
CA THR A 235 17.80 -9.04 -19.90
C THR A 235 16.49 -8.40 -19.45
N GLU A 236 16.52 -7.12 -19.08
CA GLU A 236 15.44 -6.43 -18.39
C GLU A 236 15.32 -4.99 -18.89
N LYS A 237 14.08 -4.52 -18.97
CA LYS A 237 13.69 -3.13 -19.26
C LYS A 237 12.70 -2.67 -18.21
N GLN A 238 12.66 -1.36 -18.00
CA GLN A 238 11.80 -0.75 -17.00
C GLN A 238 10.93 0.32 -17.63
N VAL A 239 9.64 0.29 -17.30
CA VAL A 239 8.65 1.28 -17.74
C VAL A 239 7.96 1.85 -16.51
N SER A 240 7.64 3.13 -16.51
CA SER A 240 6.97 3.80 -15.40
C SER A 240 5.59 4.26 -15.79
N CYS A 241 4.62 4.11 -14.88
CA CYS A 241 3.31 4.74 -15.02
C CYS A 241 3.39 6.16 -14.47
N GLU A 242 3.29 7.16 -15.36
CA GLU A 242 3.38 8.58 -15.03
C GLU A 242 2.10 9.31 -15.46
N LEU A 243 1.94 10.58 -15.06
CA LEU A 243 0.82 11.39 -15.53
C LEU A 243 1.08 11.89 -16.95
N ALA A 244 0.06 11.87 -17.79
CA ALA A 244 0.12 12.48 -19.11
C ALA A 244 0.41 14.00 -18.99
N PRO A 245 1.18 14.60 -19.92
CA PRO A 245 1.53 16.01 -19.85
C PRO A 245 0.28 16.90 -19.82
N GLY A 246 0.18 17.76 -18.79
CA GLY A 246 -0.97 18.65 -18.60
C GLY A 246 -2.22 17.99 -18.04
N SER A 247 -2.19 16.69 -17.71
CA SER A 247 -3.28 15.98 -17.06
C SER A 247 -2.97 15.64 -15.60
N ASN A 248 -3.99 15.67 -14.75
CA ASN A 248 -3.93 15.22 -13.36
C ASN A 248 -4.63 13.88 -13.14
N THR A 249 -5.35 13.36 -14.14
CA THR A 249 -6.22 12.18 -14.01
C THR A 249 -5.91 11.07 -15.00
N ILE A 250 -5.07 11.33 -16.01
CA ILE A 250 -4.72 10.37 -17.05
C ILE A 250 -3.29 9.89 -16.84
N GLY A 251 -3.13 8.57 -16.75
CA GLY A 251 -1.83 7.91 -16.71
C GLY A 251 -1.34 7.51 -18.10
N GLU A 252 -0.02 7.58 -18.33
CA GLU A 252 0.67 7.18 -19.55
C GLU A 252 1.95 6.42 -19.19
N TYR A 253 2.30 5.39 -19.97
CA TYR A 253 3.58 4.70 -19.79
C TYR A 253 4.73 5.49 -20.38
N ARG A 254 5.82 5.57 -19.61
CA ARG A 254 7.08 6.19 -20.05
C ARG A 254 8.23 5.23 -19.83
N GLY A 255 9.24 5.32 -20.70
CA GLY A 255 10.46 4.56 -20.54
C GLY A 255 11.22 5.01 -19.29
N TYR A 256 11.72 4.05 -18.50
CA TYR A 256 12.48 4.31 -17.27
C TYR A 256 13.89 3.74 -17.35
N SER A 257 14.84 4.37 -16.64
CA SER A 257 16.25 3.94 -16.57
C SER A 257 16.91 3.72 -17.95
N GLY A 258 16.67 4.64 -18.89
CA GLY A 258 17.23 4.57 -20.26
C GLY A 258 16.46 3.65 -21.22
N THR A 259 15.34 3.07 -20.78
CA THR A 259 14.40 2.38 -21.68
C THR A 259 13.72 3.39 -22.60
N VAL A 260 13.67 3.09 -23.90
CA VAL A 260 12.94 3.89 -24.91
C VAL A 260 11.71 3.09 -25.33
N LEU A 261 10.55 3.76 -25.40
CA LEU A 261 9.30 3.18 -25.89
C LEU A 261 9.07 3.56 -27.36
N PRO A 262 8.42 2.68 -28.17
CA PRO A 262 7.93 1.34 -27.81
C PRO A 262 9.07 0.33 -27.63
N LEU A 263 8.83 -0.69 -26.81
CA LEU A 263 9.74 -1.83 -26.70
C LEU A 263 9.77 -2.64 -28.01
N PRO A 264 10.85 -3.39 -28.30
CA PRO A 264 10.86 -4.32 -29.42
C PRO A 264 9.75 -5.36 -29.27
N THR A 265 9.21 -5.85 -30.39
CA THR A 265 8.07 -6.77 -30.41
C THR A 265 8.39 -8.16 -29.84
N GLU A 266 9.66 -8.56 -29.82
CA GLU A 266 10.11 -9.83 -29.27
C GLU A 266 11.51 -9.71 -28.67
N CYS A 267 11.80 -10.52 -27.64
CA CYS A 267 13.17 -10.75 -27.19
C CYS A 267 13.86 -11.75 -28.15
N GLN A 268 15.10 -11.46 -28.50
CA GLN A 268 15.92 -12.28 -29.40
C GLN A 268 16.65 -13.37 -28.61
N GLU A 269 16.86 -14.53 -29.24
CA GLU A 269 17.64 -15.59 -28.61
C GLU A 269 19.07 -15.10 -28.32
N ALA A 270 19.51 -15.34 -27.09
CA ALA A 270 20.83 -14.98 -26.61
C ALA A 270 21.84 -15.89 -27.30
N THR A 271 22.54 -15.33 -28.28
CA THR A 271 23.56 -16.05 -29.03
C THR A 271 24.96 -15.68 -28.56
N CYS A 272 25.78 -16.68 -28.26
CA CYS A 272 27.23 -16.56 -28.00
C CYS A 272 27.97 -16.59 -29.35
N LEU A 273 28.72 -15.54 -29.68
CA LEU A 273 29.73 -15.57 -30.76
C LEU A 273 31.01 -16.20 -30.20
N TYR A 274 31.40 -17.36 -30.72
CA TYR A 274 32.72 -17.92 -30.45
C TYR A 274 33.69 -17.48 -31.55
N GLU A 275 34.39 -16.37 -31.31
CA GLU A 275 35.59 -16.04 -32.08
C GLU A 275 36.77 -16.82 -31.51
N GLN A 276 37.31 -17.71 -32.34
CA GLN A 276 38.64 -18.29 -32.22
C GLN A 276 38.96 -18.93 -30.85
N ALA A 277 38.44 -20.13 -30.61
CA ALA A 277 39.32 -21.13 -29.99
C ALA A 277 40.47 -21.34 -30.99
N VAL A 278 41.53 -20.54 -30.86
CA VAL A 278 42.74 -20.65 -31.69
C VAL A 278 43.35 -22.01 -31.36
N ILE A 279 43.01 -23.02 -32.14
CA ILE A 279 43.81 -24.22 -32.24
C ILE A 279 45.04 -23.76 -33.01
N GLN A 280 46.16 -23.54 -32.31
CA GLN A 280 47.42 -23.21 -32.96
C GLN A 280 47.71 -24.28 -34.02
N SER A 281 48.02 -23.82 -35.23
CA SER A 281 48.23 -24.63 -36.44
C SER A 281 49.43 -25.57 -36.37
N ASP A 282 50.19 -25.54 -35.28
CA ASP A 282 51.58 -25.99 -35.27
C ASP A 282 51.73 -27.45 -34.83
N TYR A 283 50.62 -28.14 -34.53
CA TYR A 283 50.65 -29.55 -34.13
C TYR A 283 49.59 -30.35 -34.86
N ASN A 284 49.95 -31.58 -35.27
CA ASN A 284 49.03 -32.56 -35.86
C ASN A 284 47.87 -32.81 -34.89
N MET A 285 46.79 -32.05 -35.01
CA MET A 285 45.58 -32.21 -34.23
C MET A 285 44.43 -32.28 -35.21
N GLU A 286 43.69 -33.39 -35.19
CA GLU A 286 42.37 -33.48 -35.82
C GLU A 286 41.29 -33.33 -34.73
N PRO A 287 40.77 -32.11 -34.52
CA PRO A 287 39.75 -31.88 -33.51
C PRO A 287 38.39 -32.41 -33.98
N TYR A 288 37.60 -32.91 -33.04
CA TYR A 288 36.17 -33.09 -33.23
C TYR A 288 35.41 -32.41 -32.09
N PHE A 289 34.30 -31.78 -32.46
CA PHE A 289 33.45 -31.03 -31.55
C PHE A 289 32.10 -31.72 -31.43
N ILE A 290 31.63 -31.86 -30.20
CA ILE A 290 30.26 -32.27 -29.90
C ILE A 290 29.54 -31.04 -29.36
N VAL A 291 28.57 -30.54 -30.13
CA VAL A 291 27.73 -29.40 -29.73
C VAL A 291 26.40 -29.95 -29.23
N MET A 292 26.08 -29.69 -27.96
CA MET A 292 24.81 -30.05 -27.34
C MET A 292 23.94 -28.79 -27.20
N LYS A 293 22.91 -28.67 -28.04
CA LYS A 293 21.93 -27.58 -28.00
C LYS A 293 20.73 -28.03 -27.18
N SER A 294 20.69 -27.68 -25.89
CA SER A 294 19.78 -28.29 -24.91
C SER A 294 19.94 -29.83 -24.84
N ASN A 295 19.33 -30.52 -23.87
CA ASN A 295 19.66 -31.91 -23.52
C ASN A 295 19.36 -32.99 -24.61
N ILE A 296 19.07 -32.60 -25.85
CA ILE A 296 18.49 -33.48 -26.88
C ILE A 296 19.22 -33.41 -28.23
N ASP A 297 19.71 -32.24 -28.66
CA ASP A 297 20.31 -32.10 -29.99
C ASP A 297 21.84 -32.13 -29.94
N VAL A 298 22.43 -33.19 -30.48
CA VAL A 298 23.88 -33.41 -30.57
C VAL A 298 24.35 -33.24 -32.02
N MET A 299 25.25 -32.28 -32.28
CA MET A 299 25.87 -32.08 -33.60
C MET A 299 27.37 -32.37 -33.54
N ASN A 300 27.85 -33.19 -34.48
CA ASN A 300 29.26 -33.47 -34.65
C ASN A 300 29.86 -32.54 -35.71
N LEU A 301 30.89 -31.77 -35.33
CA LEU A 301 31.56 -30.84 -36.24
C LEU A 301 33.06 -31.14 -36.27
N THR A 302 33.68 -31.09 -37.45
CA THR A 302 35.13 -31.16 -37.65
C THR A 302 35.79 -29.78 -37.67
N LYS A 303 34.98 -28.72 -37.83
CA LYS A 303 35.42 -27.33 -37.81
C LYS A 303 34.35 -26.48 -37.14
N HIS A 304 34.74 -25.70 -36.13
CA HIS A 304 33.87 -24.72 -35.52
C HIS A 304 33.69 -23.55 -36.51
N SER A 305 32.52 -23.45 -37.13
CA SER A 305 32.13 -22.23 -37.85
C SER A 305 31.84 -21.17 -36.78
N GLY A 306 32.33 -19.94 -36.93
CA GLY A 306 32.06 -18.82 -36.01
C GLY A 306 30.59 -18.37 -36.05
N VAL A 307 29.68 -19.33 -35.93
CA VAL A 307 28.22 -19.15 -35.99
C VAL A 307 27.73 -18.98 -34.56
N PRO A 308 26.73 -18.11 -34.33
CA PRO A 308 26.25 -17.85 -32.98
C PRO A 308 25.54 -19.09 -32.38
N TYR A 309 25.83 -19.44 -31.13
CA TYR A 309 25.21 -20.58 -30.42
C TYR A 309 24.20 -20.11 -29.37
N PRO A 310 23.06 -20.80 -29.21
CA PRO A 310 22.06 -20.43 -28.21
C PRO A 310 22.56 -20.62 -26.77
N ARG A 311 22.05 -19.83 -25.83
CA ARG A 311 22.41 -19.89 -24.42
C ARG A 311 22.17 -21.28 -23.82
N GLY A 312 23.11 -21.77 -23.02
CA GLY A 312 23.06 -23.12 -22.45
C GLY A 312 23.60 -24.21 -23.39
N THR A 313 24.07 -23.85 -24.59
CA THR A 313 24.85 -24.76 -25.43
C THR A 313 26.13 -25.18 -24.72
N VAL A 314 26.39 -26.49 -24.73
CA VAL A 314 27.65 -27.08 -24.28
C VAL A 314 28.42 -27.55 -25.49
N ILE A 315 29.63 -27.02 -25.68
CA ILE A 315 30.54 -27.48 -26.72
C ILE A 315 31.63 -28.29 -26.01
N ARG A 316 31.75 -29.56 -26.39
CA ARG A 316 32.83 -30.43 -25.94
C ARG A 316 33.88 -30.57 -27.03
N TYR A 317 35.14 -30.44 -26.63
CA TYR A 317 36.29 -30.62 -27.48
C TYR A 317 36.95 -31.97 -27.22
N PHE A 318 37.33 -32.66 -28.30
CA PHE A 318 38.09 -33.90 -28.24
C PHE A 318 39.13 -33.99 -29.35
N CYS A 319 40.23 -34.71 -29.09
CA CYS A 319 41.21 -35.13 -30.10
C CYS A 319 40.84 -36.53 -30.61
N LYS A 320 40.95 -36.77 -31.92
CA LYS A 320 40.80 -38.13 -32.48
C LYS A 320 41.83 -39.10 -31.89
N ASP A 321 41.47 -40.39 -31.87
CA ASP A 321 42.35 -41.48 -31.44
C ASP A 321 43.73 -41.39 -32.14
N GLY A 322 44.79 -41.35 -31.34
CA GLY A 322 46.18 -41.16 -31.81
C GLY A 322 46.73 -39.74 -31.65
N TYR A 323 45.94 -38.78 -31.16
CA TYR A 323 46.36 -37.40 -30.89
C TYR A 323 46.08 -37.01 -29.43
N GLU A 324 47.01 -36.30 -28.79
CA GLU A 324 46.87 -35.83 -27.40
C GLU A 324 46.78 -34.29 -27.31
N SER A 325 45.99 -33.79 -26.36
CA SER A 325 45.97 -32.38 -26.00
C SER A 325 47.17 -32.02 -25.12
N ILE A 326 47.75 -30.82 -25.32
CA ILE A 326 48.92 -30.31 -24.56
C ILE A 326 48.63 -30.21 -23.03
N HIS A 327 47.36 -30.20 -22.63
CA HIS A 327 46.96 -30.33 -21.24
C HIS A 327 46.39 -31.73 -20.97
N GLN A 328 47.09 -32.48 -20.11
CA GLN A 328 46.88 -33.91 -19.80
C GLN A 328 45.64 -34.22 -18.95
N ASN A 329 44.64 -33.35 -18.92
CA ASN A 329 43.40 -33.59 -18.19
C ASN A 329 42.17 -33.15 -19.01
N SER A 330 41.36 -34.16 -19.36
CA SER A 330 39.90 -34.18 -19.39
C SER A 330 39.16 -33.07 -20.13
N GLU A 331 38.38 -33.46 -21.15
CA GLU A 331 37.17 -32.76 -21.63
C GLU A 331 37.07 -31.26 -21.30
N LEU A 332 37.54 -30.40 -22.21
CA LEU A 332 37.25 -28.97 -22.12
C LEU A 332 35.76 -28.74 -22.44
N ASN A 333 34.95 -28.72 -21.39
CA ASN A 333 33.53 -28.40 -21.46
C ASN A 333 33.34 -26.89 -21.48
N ILE A 334 32.97 -26.36 -22.64
CA ILE A 334 32.68 -24.95 -22.82
C ILE A 334 31.16 -24.78 -22.74
N THR A 335 30.69 -24.14 -21.68
CA THR A 335 29.28 -23.77 -21.52
C THR A 335 29.10 -22.32 -21.92
N CYS A 336 28.15 -22.03 -22.82
CA CYS A 336 27.67 -20.66 -23.05
C CYS A 336 26.88 -20.21 -21.80
N ALA A 337 27.65 -19.79 -20.79
CA ALA A 337 27.17 -19.27 -19.52
C ALA A 337 26.90 -17.76 -19.62
N ARG A 338 26.23 -17.24 -18.59
CA ARG A 338 25.88 -15.83 -18.41
C ARG A 338 27.03 -14.92 -18.84
N ILE A 339 26.76 -13.90 -19.67
CA ILE A 339 27.69 -12.78 -19.88
C ILE A 339 27.68 -11.93 -18.59
N GLU A 340 28.13 -12.50 -17.49
CA GLU A 340 28.79 -11.76 -16.42
C GLU A 340 30.26 -11.88 -16.76
N LYS A 341 30.85 -10.80 -17.29
CA LYS A 341 32.28 -10.58 -17.56
C LYS A 341 33.11 -11.87 -17.54
N VAL A 342 33.29 -12.50 -18.71
CA VAL A 342 34.43 -13.40 -18.89
C VAL A 342 35.68 -12.54 -18.72
N PRO A 343 36.58 -12.80 -17.76
CA PRO A 343 37.84 -12.08 -17.69
C PRO A 343 38.71 -12.61 -18.83
N VAL A 344 38.61 -11.98 -20.01
CA VAL A 344 39.64 -12.13 -21.03
C VAL A 344 40.83 -11.29 -20.57
N SER A 345 41.67 -11.89 -19.72
CA SER A 345 43.01 -11.38 -19.47
C SER A 345 43.94 -11.97 -20.52
N LEU A 346 44.08 -11.28 -21.65
CA LEU A 346 45.32 -11.28 -22.43
C LEU A 346 45.34 -10.00 -23.28
N THR A 347 46.31 -9.14 -22.93
CA THR A 347 46.72 -7.87 -23.56
C THR A 347 45.96 -6.60 -23.13
N GLY A 348 46.74 -5.66 -22.56
CA GLY A 348 46.25 -4.57 -21.74
C GLY A 348 45.82 -3.31 -22.50
N ARG A 349 44.71 -2.74 -22.03
CA ARG A 349 44.49 -1.29 -21.88
C ARG A 349 43.30 -1.12 -20.94
N ILE A 350 43.52 -0.33 -19.89
CA ILE A 350 42.55 -0.04 -18.84
C ILE A 350 41.43 0.83 -19.44
N TYR A 351 40.25 0.24 -19.65
CA TYR A 351 39.00 1.01 -19.66
C TYR A 351 38.37 0.84 -18.29
N THR A 352 38.30 1.93 -17.53
CA THR A 352 37.55 2.01 -16.29
C THR A 352 36.07 1.88 -16.59
N GLU A 353 35.41 0.90 -15.96
CA GLU A 353 33.95 0.76 -15.96
C GLU A 353 33.26 2.06 -15.47
N PRO A 354 32.09 2.41 -16.02
CA PRO A 354 31.20 3.33 -15.31
C PRO A 354 30.80 2.64 -13.99
N LYS A 355 31.23 3.23 -12.87
CA LYS A 355 30.85 2.80 -11.52
C LYS A 355 29.32 2.77 -11.39
N GLU A 356 28.72 1.59 -11.51
CA GLU A 356 27.45 1.29 -10.87
C GLU A 356 27.67 1.33 -9.35
N ALA A 357 26.75 2.02 -8.66
CA ALA A 357 26.81 2.18 -7.22
C ALA A 357 26.82 0.81 -6.53
N GLU A 358 27.79 0.63 -5.63
CA GLU A 358 27.93 -0.60 -4.85
C GLU A 358 26.64 -0.93 -4.11
N SER A 359 26.20 -2.19 -4.26
CA SER A 359 25.16 -2.89 -3.49
C SER A 359 24.83 -2.27 -2.12
N ALA A 360 23.53 -2.07 -1.87
CA ALA A 360 22.95 -1.53 -0.63
C ALA A 360 23.42 -2.25 0.66
N ALA A 361 23.93 -3.47 0.57
CA ALA A 361 24.52 -4.18 1.71
C ALA A 361 25.86 -3.59 2.18
N LYS A 362 26.67 -3.03 1.26
CA LYS A 362 27.91 -2.29 1.61
C LYS A 362 27.62 -0.87 2.08
N LEU A 363 26.62 -0.21 1.51
CA LEU A 363 26.19 1.13 1.93
C LEU A 363 25.65 1.14 3.37
N SER A 364 24.92 0.09 3.79
CA SER A 364 24.46 -0.04 5.19
C SER A 364 25.62 -0.06 6.20
N SER A 365 26.69 -0.82 5.92
CA SER A 365 27.88 -0.88 6.78
C SER A 365 28.61 0.47 6.87
N ILE A 366 28.78 1.16 5.74
CA ILE A 366 29.44 2.47 5.69
C ILE A 366 28.60 3.54 6.40
N MET A 367 27.28 3.50 6.25
CA MET A 367 26.38 4.45 6.92
C MET A 367 26.40 4.24 8.44
N PHE A 368 26.45 3.00 8.91
CA PHE A 368 26.62 2.69 10.34
C PHE A 368 27.95 3.24 10.90
N ILE A 369 29.06 3.05 10.19
CA ILE A 369 30.37 3.59 10.60
C ILE A 369 30.34 5.12 10.66
N MET A 370 29.73 5.79 9.67
CA MET A 370 29.59 7.25 9.65
C MET A 370 28.73 7.78 10.81
N VAL A 371 27.65 7.07 11.18
CA VAL A 371 26.81 7.43 12.33
C VAL A 371 27.60 7.33 13.64
N PHE A 372 28.41 6.29 13.83
CA PHE A 372 29.28 6.17 15.01
C PHE A 372 30.35 7.26 15.06
N ILE A 373 30.93 7.64 13.92
CA ILE A 373 31.88 8.77 13.84
C ILE A 373 31.16 10.09 14.19
N PHE A 374 29.97 10.33 13.66
CA PHE A 374 29.19 11.53 13.95
C PHE A 374 28.81 11.62 15.43
N LEU A 375 28.32 10.53 16.03
CA LEU A 375 28.01 10.47 17.47
C LEU A 375 29.27 10.67 18.32
N GLY A 376 30.40 10.09 17.93
CA GLY A 376 31.69 10.31 18.58
C GLY A 376 32.16 11.76 18.51
N LEU A 377 31.97 12.43 17.38
CA LEU A 377 32.30 13.85 17.22
C LEU A 377 31.37 14.75 18.03
N ILE A 378 30.07 14.44 18.11
CA ILE A 378 29.12 15.17 18.96
C ILE A 378 29.51 15.03 20.43
N LEU A 379 29.84 13.82 20.89
CA LEU A 379 30.33 13.60 22.26
C LEU A 379 31.62 14.38 22.55
N LEU A 380 32.56 14.42 21.61
CA LEU A 380 33.81 15.18 21.75
C LEU A 380 33.54 16.69 21.77
N LEU A 381 32.60 17.19 20.96
CA LEU A 381 32.18 18.59 20.98
C LEU A 381 31.51 18.95 22.30
N ASP A 382 30.60 18.12 22.81
CA ASP A 382 29.94 18.34 24.09
C ASP A 382 30.96 18.33 25.24
N LEU A 383 31.91 17.40 25.25
CA LEU A 383 33.00 17.37 26.24
C LEU A 383 33.91 18.61 26.16
N ALA A 384 34.22 19.08 24.94
CA ALA A 384 35.00 20.30 24.76
C ALA A 384 34.23 21.54 25.24
N THR A 385 32.92 21.57 25.02
CA THR A 385 32.04 22.68 25.43
C THR A 385 31.89 22.71 26.95
N ILE A 386 31.62 21.56 27.58
CA ILE A 386 31.60 21.41 29.05
C ILE A 386 32.96 21.79 29.65
N GLY A 387 34.07 21.39 29.03
CA GLY A 387 35.41 21.75 29.47
C GLY A 387 35.68 23.27 29.42
N ARG A 388 35.17 23.94 28.38
CA ARG A 388 35.27 25.40 28.22
C ARG A 388 34.46 26.13 29.29
N ASP A 389 33.24 25.67 29.54
CA ASP A 389 32.35 26.24 30.55
C ASP A 389 32.88 26.03 31.97
N PHE A 390 33.44 24.85 32.28
CA PHE A 390 34.11 24.61 33.56
C PHE A 390 35.31 25.55 33.77
N LYS A 391 36.09 25.83 32.72
CA LYS A 391 37.21 26.77 32.79
C LYS A 391 36.73 28.20 33.07
N GLN A 392 35.61 28.60 32.48
CA GLN A 392 34.99 29.91 32.67
C GLN A 392 34.37 30.05 34.06
N ILE A 393 33.67 29.03 34.55
CA ILE A 393 33.15 28.97 35.93
C ILE A 393 34.29 29.06 36.93
N ARG A 394 35.39 28.31 36.73
CA ARG A 394 36.56 28.36 37.62
C ARG A 394 37.21 29.76 37.65
N LYS A 395 37.26 30.46 36.51
CA LYS A 395 37.75 31.84 36.43
C LYS A 395 36.84 32.82 37.18
N ASN A 396 35.52 32.66 37.04
CA ASN A 396 34.52 33.46 37.74
C ASN A 396 34.53 33.23 39.26
N ILE A 397 34.65 31.98 39.72
CA ILE A 397 34.81 31.65 41.15
C ILE A 397 36.09 32.28 41.71
N LYS A 398 37.20 32.26 40.95
CA LYS A 398 38.46 32.89 41.39
C LYS A 398 38.34 34.42 41.49
N LEU A 399 37.59 35.05 40.58
CA LEU A 399 37.27 36.48 40.63
C LEU A 399 36.36 36.82 41.81
N GLN A 400 35.34 36.01 42.08
CA GLN A 400 34.48 36.22 43.26
C GLN A 400 35.24 36.05 44.57
N ARG A 401 36.11 35.04 44.71
CA ARG A 401 36.99 34.90 45.89
C ARG A 401 37.90 36.12 46.08
N ARG A 402 38.43 36.72 45.00
CA ARG A 402 39.22 37.95 45.09
C ARG A 402 38.38 39.15 45.53
N ARG A 403 37.15 39.30 45.03
CA ARG A 403 36.22 40.36 45.45
C ARG A 403 35.81 40.22 46.92
N LEU A 404 35.57 39.00 47.40
CA LEU A 404 35.27 38.73 48.82
C LEU A 404 36.47 39.04 49.72
N LYS A 405 37.69 38.71 49.31
CA LYS A 405 38.92 39.12 50.05
C LYS A 405 39.13 40.63 50.04
N HIS A 406 38.82 41.33 48.95
CA HIS A 406 38.87 42.79 48.90
C HIS A 406 37.77 43.46 49.74
N SER A 407 36.58 42.87 49.82
CA SER A 407 35.49 43.31 50.70
C SER A 407 35.86 43.14 52.18
N GLY A 408 36.45 41.99 52.54
CA GLY A 408 36.95 41.74 53.90
C GLY A 408 38.12 42.62 54.34
N ASN A 409 38.87 43.21 53.40
CA ASN A 409 39.88 44.23 53.71
C ASN A 409 39.32 45.65 53.77
N LYS A 410 38.18 45.94 53.12
CA LYS A 410 37.46 47.21 53.30
C LYS A 410 36.68 47.26 54.62
N SER A 411 36.25 46.13 55.16
CA SER A 411 35.59 46.05 56.47
C SER A 411 36.56 46.06 57.67
N LYS A 412 37.87 46.21 57.45
CA LYS A 412 38.89 46.40 58.50
C LYS A 412 39.47 47.82 58.54
N VAL A 413 38.96 48.72 57.70
CA VAL A 413 39.27 50.15 57.71
C VAL A 413 37.93 50.87 57.76
N GLY A 414 37.32 50.84 58.95
CA GLY A 414 36.06 51.47 59.31
C GLY A 414 36.01 51.55 60.82
#